data_AF-A0A929VDK7-F1
#
_entry.id   AF-A0A929VDK7-F1
#
_cell.length_a   1.000
_cell.length_b   1.000
_cell.length_c   1.000
_cell.angle_alpha   90.00
_cell.angle_beta   90.00
_cell.angle_gamma   90.00
#
_symmetry.space_group_name_H-M   'P 1'
#
loop_
_entity.id
_entity.type
_entity.pdbx_description
1 polymer ?
#
loop_
_entity_poly.entity_id
_entity_poly.type
_entity_poly.pdbx_seq_one_letter_code
_entity_poly.pdbx_strand_id
1 'polypeptide(L)'
;LMGFLLYPAKKSLKMKANTMPPGDILFMVIGSGAFFYYAAQAEKIVNQGTHFTWLQIGIGIIGLAALIEVTRRCVGLPILIVAGFFMIYALSVGLTNPSFPGRVRYLVRNLFYTKEGIFSTPVNVCSKFIVVFIIFGAFLERTGISNFFISLANCVAGRFAGGPAKVAVISSALCGMVSGSSVGNTVTTGAVTIPMMKKTGYRPEFAGAVEAAASTGGQIMPPIMGAAAFLMADFIGVPYSDIIGRAILPAILYFGGIFISVHLEAKKLGLSGIPKEELPKFSKLIRKAYLLIPLVALVVWVSGNYMTMQKAASLAILLSIGVS
;
A
#
# COMPACT_ATOMS: atom_id res chain seq x y z
N LEU A 1 -2.75 17.70 -4.59
CA LEU A 1 -2.96 17.70 -6.06
C LEU A 1 -3.44 16.36 -6.61
N MET A 2 -2.61 15.31 -6.73
CA MET A 2 -3.02 14.01 -7.29
C MET A 2 -4.25 13.38 -6.61
N GLY A 3 -4.39 13.50 -5.29
CA GLY A 3 -5.55 13.01 -4.56
C GLY A 3 -6.89 13.59 -5.05
N PHE A 4 -6.93 14.88 -5.40
CA PHE A 4 -8.14 15.52 -5.94
C PHE A 4 -8.41 15.19 -7.40
N LEU A 5 -7.36 14.91 -8.19
CA LEU A 5 -7.49 14.49 -9.59
C LEU A 5 -7.98 13.05 -9.72
N LEU A 6 -7.53 12.17 -8.82
CA LEU A 6 -7.81 10.73 -8.90
C LEU A 6 -9.06 10.32 -8.12
N TYR A 7 -9.41 11.02 -7.04
CA TYR A 7 -10.52 10.63 -6.16
C TYR A 7 -11.66 11.66 -6.17
N PRO A 8 -12.84 11.31 -6.74
CA PRO A 8 -14.01 12.19 -6.72
C PRO A 8 -14.55 12.44 -5.32
N ALA A 9 -15.22 13.59 -5.14
CA ALA A 9 -15.86 13.96 -3.88
C ALA A 9 -16.98 12.99 -3.41
N LYS A 10 -17.68 12.34 -4.37
CA LYS A 10 -18.70 11.30 -4.11
C LYS A 10 -18.47 10.09 -5.02
N LYS A 11 -18.45 8.89 -4.43
CA LYS A 11 -18.34 7.61 -5.18
C LYS A 11 -19.50 7.37 -6.16
N SER A 12 -20.67 7.98 -5.93
CA SER A 12 -21.85 7.85 -6.80
C SER A 12 -21.83 8.76 -8.03
N LEU A 13 -20.95 9.77 -8.06
CA LEU A 13 -20.78 10.59 -9.25
C LEU A 13 -19.87 9.80 -10.21
N LYS A 14 -20.48 9.18 -11.23
CA LYS A 14 -19.72 8.77 -12.42
C LYS A 14 -19.09 10.04 -13.00
N MET A 15 -17.83 10.32 -12.68
CA MET A 15 -17.10 11.40 -13.32
C MET A 15 -17.12 11.13 -14.83
N LYS A 16 -17.74 12.01 -15.61
CA LYS A 16 -17.54 11.99 -17.06
C LYS A 16 -16.05 12.20 -17.30
N ALA A 17 -15.48 11.43 -18.22
CA ALA A 17 -14.08 11.56 -18.58
C ALA A 17 -13.76 13.04 -18.86
N ASN A 18 -12.67 13.54 -18.29
CA ASN A 18 -12.17 14.90 -18.47
C ASN A 18 -13.03 16.05 -17.90
N THR A 19 -13.88 15.78 -16.90
CA THR A 19 -14.62 16.85 -16.18
C THR A 19 -14.40 16.77 -14.68
N MET A 20 -14.06 17.90 -14.07
CA MET A 20 -13.84 18.04 -12.62
C MET A 20 -14.76 19.13 -12.08
N PRO A 21 -15.51 18.89 -10.99
CA PRO A 21 -16.37 19.91 -10.40
C PRO A 21 -15.56 21.17 -10.03
N PRO A 22 -16.09 22.38 -10.26
CA PRO A 22 -15.38 23.62 -9.92
C PRO A 22 -14.94 23.71 -8.45
N GLY A 23 -15.75 23.16 -7.52
CA GLY A 23 -15.39 23.08 -6.11
C GLY A 23 -14.16 22.19 -5.85
N ASP A 24 -14.00 21.10 -6.60
CA ASP A 24 -12.83 20.23 -6.48
C ASP A 24 -11.57 20.94 -7.01
N ILE A 25 -11.71 21.73 -8.08
CA ILE A 25 -10.62 22.54 -8.62
C ILE A 25 -10.19 23.60 -7.60
N LEU A 26 -11.16 24.25 -6.95
CA LEU A 26 -10.90 25.23 -5.90
C LEU A 26 -10.11 24.62 -4.74
N PHE A 27 -10.58 23.50 -4.18
CA PHE A 27 -9.87 22.79 -3.10
C PHE A 27 -8.50 22.27 -3.55
N MET A 28 -8.37 21.83 -4.80
CA MET A 28 -7.10 21.39 -5.37
C MET A 28 -6.09 22.54 -5.44
N VAL A 29 -6.50 23.70 -5.99
CA VAL A 29 -5.61 24.86 -6.20
C VAL A 29 -5.28 25.52 -4.86
N ILE A 30 -6.29 25.87 -4.06
CA ILE A 30 -6.09 26.57 -2.79
C ILE A 30 -5.38 25.65 -1.78
N GLY A 31 -5.81 24.38 -1.70
CA GLY A 31 -5.18 23.40 -0.82
C GLY A 31 -3.72 23.16 -1.19
N SER A 32 -3.42 22.88 -2.46
CA SER A 32 -2.03 22.70 -2.90
C SER A 32 -1.22 23.99 -2.75
N GLY A 33 -1.84 25.16 -2.96
CA GLY A 33 -1.24 26.48 -2.75
C GLY A 33 -0.76 26.68 -1.32
N ALA A 34 -1.49 26.21 -0.31
CA ALA A 34 -1.05 26.27 1.09
C ALA A 34 0.23 25.46 1.35
N PHE A 35 0.32 24.25 0.78
CA PHE A 35 1.52 23.42 0.87
C PHE A 35 2.70 24.02 0.08
N PHE A 36 2.45 24.58 -1.10
CA PHE A 36 3.49 25.26 -1.89
C PHE A 36 3.98 26.54 -1.23
N TYR A 37 3.10 27.31 -0.57
CA TYR A 37 3.49 28.47 0.22
C TYR A 37 4.47 28.06 1.33
N TYR A 38 4.14 27.00 2.08
CA TYR A 38 5.05 26.49 3.10
C TYR A 38 6.38 26.03 2.49
N ALA A 39 6.36 25.30 1.38
CA ALA A 39 7.58 24.84 0.71
C ALA A 39 8.45 26.00 0.23
N ALA A 40 7.87 27.03 -0.40
CA ALA A 40 8.58 28.20 -0.89
C ALA A 40 9.13 29.08 0.25
N GLN A 41 8.44 29.10 1.39
CA GLN A 41 8.78 29.98 2.51
C GLN A 41 9.39 29.24 3.72
N ALA A 42 9.73 27.96 3.55
CA ALA A 42 10.11 27.04 4.63
C ALA A 42 11.20 27.61 5.53
N GLU A 43 12.27 28.16 4.96
CA GLU A 43 13.41 28.69 5.74
C GLU A 43 12.99 29.84 6.67
N LYS A 44 12.22 30.82 6.17
CA LYS A 44 11.72 31.92 7.01
C LYS A 44 10.74 31.42 8.06
N ILE A 45 9.88 30.44 7.72
CA ILE A 45 8.90 29.87 8.65
C ILE A 45 9.58 29.06 9.76
N VAL A 46 10.68 28.39 9.47
CA VAL A 46 11.49 27.69 10.47
C VAL A 46 12.24 28.70 11.34
N ASN A 47 12.81 29.76 10.75
CA ASN A 47 13.63 30.75 11.45
C ASN A 47 12.81 31.75 12.28
N GLN A 48 11.52 31.97 11.98
CA GLN A 48 10.65 32.88 12.75
C GLN A 48 10.17 32.29 14.10
N GLY A 49 10.53 31.05 14.42
CA GLY A 49 10.22 30.42 15.71
C GLY A 49 8.72 30.26 15.94
N THR A 50 8.19 30.80 17.05
CA THR A 50 6.78 30.61 17.46
C THR A 50 5.84 31.73 17.02
N HIS A 51 6.37 32.79 16.40
CA HIS A 51 5.60 33.98 16.02
C HIS A 51 4.93 33.81 14.65
N PHE A 52 3.73 33.22 14.65
CA PHE A 52 2.92 33.05 13.44
C PHE A 52 1.84 34.12 13.31
N THR A 53 1.75 34.75 12.15
CA THR A 53 0.71 35.73 11.84
C THR A 53 -0.64 35.05 11.56
N TRP A 54 -1.74 35.77 11.74
CA TRP A 54 -3.07 35.24 11.42
C TRP A 54 -3.23 34.80 9.97
N LEU A 55 -2.51 35.45 9.04
CA LEU A 55 -2.48 35.07 7.64
C LEU A 55 -1.85 33.68 7.46
N GLN A 56 -0.69 33.42 8.10
CA GLN A 56 -0.06 32.10 8.06
C GLN A 56 -0.96 31.02 8.70
N ILE A 57 -1.66 31.35 9.78
CA ILE A 57 -2.62 30.44 10.40
C ILE A 57 -3.80 30.15 9.47
N GLY A 58 -4.33 31.15 8.77
CA GLY A 58 -5.36 30.96 7.74
C GLY A 58 -4.90 30.01 6.63
N ILE A 59 -3.68 30.18 6.13
CA ILE A 59 -3.07 29.27 5.15
C ILE A 59 -2.94 27.85 5.70
N GLY A 60 -2.54 27.69 6.97
CA GLY A 60 -2.43 26.38 7.62
C GLY A 60 -3.80 25.70 7.79
N ILE A 61 -4.84 26.44 8.15
CA ILE A 61 -6.22 25.94 8.23
C ILE A 61 -6.69 25.43 6.86
N ILE A 62 -6.44 26.21 5.80
CA ILE A 62 -6.75 25.83 4.43
C ILE A 62 -6.03 24.54 4.04
N GLY A 63 -4.74 24.43 4.33
CA GLY A 63 -3.94 23.24 4.05
C GLY A 63 -4.45 22.01 4.82
N LEU A 64 -4.80 22.16 6.10
CA LEU A 64 -5.40 21.11 6.93
C LEU A 64 -6.78 20.69 6.41
N ALA A 65 -7.64 21.64 6.05
CA ALA A 65 -8.96 21.35 5.50
C ALA A 65 -8.86 20.59 4.17
N ALA A 66 -7.95 21.01 3.29
CA ALA A 66 -7.68 20.29 2.04
C ALA A 66 -7.15 18.87 2.31
N LEU A 67 -6.26 18.69 3.29
CA LEU A 67 -5.75 17.38 3.67
C LEU A 67 -6.88 16.48 4.21
N ILE A 68 -7.73 16.98 5.11
CA ILE A 68 -8.89 16.26 5.65
C ILE A 68 -9.80 15.81 4.52
N GLU A 69 -10.07 16.68 3.54
CA GLU A 69 -10.93 16.36 2.41
C GLU A 69 -10.30 15.29 1.49
N VAL A 70 -8.99 15.36 1.22
CA VAL A 70 -8.27 14.29 0.50
C VAL A 70 -8.33 12.98 1.27
N THR A 71 -8.08 13.01 2.58
CA THR A 71 -8.13 11.82 3.44
C THR A 71 -9.53 11.20 3.45
N ARG A 72 -10.60 12.01 3.48
CA ARG A 72 -11.99 11.55 3.33
C ARG A 72 -12.21 10.78 2.04
N ARG A 73 -11.66 11.30 0.93
CA ARG A 73 -11.82 10.74 -0.42
C ARG A 73 -11.01 9.46 -0.61
N CYS A 74 -9.79 9.41 -0.10
CA CYS A 74 -8.86 8.29 -0.30
C CYS A 74 -9.11 7.13 0.69
N VAL A 75 -9.29 7.43 1.98
CA VAL A 75 -9.35 6.42 3.05
C VAL A 75 -10.77 6.23 3.57
N GLY A 76 -11.52 7.33 3.74
CA GLY A 76 -12.91 7.31 4.20
C GLY A 76 -13.14 8.05 5.52
N LEU A 77 -14.38 7.98 6.01
CA LEU A 77 -14.79 8.66 7.25
C LEU A 77 -14.19 8.08 8.54
N PRO A 78 -13.94 6.76 8.70
CA PRO A 78 -13.46 6.23 9.98
C PRO A 78 -12.18 6.89 10.50
N ILE A 79 -11.19 7.12 9.63
CA ILE A 79 -9.93 7.77 10.03
C ILE A 79 -10.13 9.24 10.41
N LEU A 80 -11.10 9.92 9.78
CA LEU A 80 -11.43 11.31 10.08
C LEU A 80 -12.18 11.46 11.41
N ILE A 81 -13.01 10.48 11.77
CA ILE A 81 -13.66 10.47 13.08
C ILE A 81 -12.60 10.40 14.18
N VAL A 82 -11.61 9.51 14.04
CA VAL A 82 -10.51 9.38 15.00
C VAL A 82 -9.67 10.66 15.06
N ALA A 83 -9.26 11.20 13.90
CA ALA A 83 -8.49 12.44 13.86
C ALA A 83 -9.27 13.64 14.42
N GLY A 84 -10.56 13.73 14.09
CA GLY A 84 -11.47 14.76 14.59
C GLY A 84 -11.66 14.69 16.10
N PHE A 85 -11.79 13.48 16.65
CA PHE A 85 -11.86 13.26 18.10
C PHE A 85 -10.62 13.83 18.82
N PHE A 86 -9.41 13.49 18.36
CA PHE A 86 -8.19 14.01 18.97
C PHE A 86 -8.01 15.52 18.76
N MET A 87 -8.47 16.06 17.63
CA MET A 87 -8.45 17.49 17.37
C MET A 87 -9.40 18.26 18.30
N ILE A 88 -10.60 17.73 18.53
CA ILE A 88 -11.57 18.29 19.49
C ILE A 88 -11.01 18.20 20.91
N TYR A 89 -10.42 17.06 21.29
CA TYR A 89 -9.76 16.88 22.58
C TYR A 89 -8.63 17.89 22.81
N ALA A 90 -7.77 18.11 21.81
CA ALA A 90 -6.70 19.10 21.88
C ALA A 90 -7.25 20.52 22.06
N LEU A 91 -8.32 20.86 21.35
CA LEU A 91 -8.95 22.19 21.44
C LEU A 91 -9.76 22.39 22.72
N SER A 92 -10.27 21.34 23.37
CA SER A 92 -11.13 21.45 24.56
C SER A 92 -10.34 21.41 25.86
N VAL A 93 -9.47 20.40 26.04
CA VAL A 93 -8.81 20.08 27.31
C VAL A 93 -7.28 19.98 27.15
N GLY A 94 -6.80 19.49 26.01
CA GLY A 94 -5.38 19.14 25.84
C GLY A 94 -4.40 20.31 25.73
N LEU A 95 -4.88 21.53 25.46
CA LEU A 95 -4.04 22.72 25.32
C LEU A 95 -4.24 23.70 26.48
N THR A 96 -3.15 24.00 27.19
CA THR A 96 -3.13 24.88 28.38
C THR A 96 -3.40 26.36 28.09
N ASN A 97 -3.60 26.75 26.83
CA ASN A 97 -3.86 28.15 26.49
C ASN A 97 -5.29 28.55 26.89
N PRO A 98 -5.48 29.60 27.72
CA PRO A 98 -6.80 29.99 28.22
C PRO A 98 -7.72 30.53 27.11
N SER A 99 -7.16 31.06 26.01
CA SER A 99 -7.94 31.63 24.91
C SER A 99 -8.19 30.60 23.81
N PHE A 100 -9.45 30.46 23.36
CA PHE A 100 -9.78 29.59 22.22
C PHE A 100 -9.02 29.96 20.93
N PRO A 101 -8.90 31.24 20.53
CA PRO A 101 -8.08 31.62 19.38
C PRO A 101 -6.59 31.25 19.55
N GLY A 102 -6.06 31.32 20.78
CA GLY A 102 -4.70 30.87 21.10
C GLY A 102 -4.52 29.36 20.95
N ARG A 103 -5.52 28.56 21.36
CA ARG A 103 -5.54 27.10 21.15
C ARG A 103 -5.53 26.74 19.67
N VAL A 104 -6.37 27.40 18.86
CA VAL A 104 -6.41 27.18 17.40
C VAL A 104 -5.09 27.55 16.75
N ARG A 105 -4.49 28.70 17.10
CA ARG A 105 -3.16 29.10 16.59
C ARG A 105 -2.10 28.04 16.88
N TYR A 106 -2.03 27.57 18.13
CA TYR A 106 -1.06 26.57 18.54
C TYR A 106 -1.27 25.25 17.80
N LEU A 107 -2.52 24.79 17.72
CA LEU A 107 -2.87 23.54 17.05
C LEU A 107 -2.49 23.58 15.57
N VAL A 108 -2.93 24.60 14.83
CA VAL A 108 -2.65 24.72 13.39
C VAL A 108 -1.17 24.83 13.12
N ARG A 109 -0.44 25.61 13.95
CA ARG A 109 1.02 25.70 13.87
C ARG A 109 1.66 24.32 14.01
N ASN A 110 1.34 23.60 15.08
CA ASN A 110 1.95 22.30 15.33
C ASN A 110 1.58 21.28 14.25
N LEU A 111 0.31 21.22 13.83
CA LEU A 111 -0.13 20.27 12.82
C LEU A 111 0.42 20.56 11.42
N PHE A 112 0.52 21.82 11.01
CA PHE A 112 0.85 22.17 9.62
C PHE A 112 2.29 22.66 9.44
N TYR A 113 2.86 23.40 10.39
CA TYR A 113 4.15 24.07 10.22
C TYR A 113 5.30 23.44 10.99
N THR A 114 5.05 22.41 11.81
CA THR A 114 6.11 21.71 12.56
C THR A 114 6.31 20.28 12.08
N LYS A 115 7.45 19.69 12.48
CA LYS A 115 7.78 18.28 12.21
C LYS A 115 7.04 17.29 13.13
N GLU A 116 6.27 17.78 14.10
CA GLU A 116 5.43 16.92 14.95
C GLU A 116 4.03 16.69 14.34
N GLY A 117 3.67 17.48 13.33
CA GLY A 117 2.39 17.42 12.64
C GLY A 117 2.41 16.54 11.39
N ILE A 118 1.85 17.06 10.30
CA ILE A 118 1.72 16.37 9.02
C ILE A 118 3.10 16.02 8.43
N PHE A 119 4.08 16.90 8.58
CA PHE A 119 5.44 16.70 8.04
C PHE A 119 6.34 15.86 8.94
N SER A 120 5.74 15.02 9.78
CA SER A 120 6.45 14.08 10.66
C SER A 120 6.99 12.87 9.90
N THR A 121 7.53 11.93 10.67
CA THR A 121 8.07 10.65 10.22
C THR A 121 7.28 9.99 9.08
N PRO A 122 5.93 9.86 9.10
CA PRO A 122 5.22 9.16 8.04
C PRO A 122 5.38 9.79 6.65
N VAL A 123 5.36 11.11 6.53
CA VAL A 123 5.58 11.79 5.24
C VAL A 123 7.02 11.64 4.78
N ASN A 124 7.97 11.64 5.72
CA ASN A 124 9.39 11.42 5.45
C ASN A 124 9.66 10.01 4.93
N VAL A 125 9.11 8.98 5.58
CA VAL A 125 9.19 7.58 5.15
C VAL A 125 8.51 7.39 3.80
N CYS A 126 7.37 8.05 3.57
CA CYS A 126 6.66 8.01 2.30
C CYS A 126 7.54 8.50 1.15
N SER A 127 8.14 9.68 1.29
CA SER A 127 9.00 10.27 0.25
C SER A 127 10.31 9.52 0.08
N LYS A 128 10.88 8.97 1.15
CA LYS A 128 12.15 8.24 1.11
C LYS A 128 12.02 6.81 0.58
N PHE A 129 11.04 6.04 1.03
CA PHE A 129 11.02 4.59 0.78
C PHE A 129 9.78 4.16 0.01
N ILE A 130 8.60 4.50 0.52
CA ILE A 130 7.34 3.94 0.03
C ILE A 130 7.10 4.30 -1.44
N VAL A 131 7.31 5.56 -1.84
CA VAL A 131 7.05 6.00 -3.23
C VAL A 131 7.89 5.22 -4.24
N VAL A 132 9.19 5.05 -4.00
CA VAL A 132 10.09 4.37 -4.96
C VAL A 132 9.73 2.89 -5.08
N PHE A 133 9.38 2.23 -3.97
CA PHE A 133 8.96 0.83 -3.97
C PHE A 133 7.58 0.62 -4.59
N ILE A 134 6.63 1.54 -4.40
CA ILE A 134 5.34 1.50 -5.10
C ILE A 134 5.55 1.64 -6.62
N ILE A 135 6.42 2.57 -7.05
CA ILE A 135 6.75 2.72 -8.47
C ILE A 135 7.40 1.44 -9.00
N PHE A 136 8.36 0.87 -8.28
CA PHE A 136 8.97 -0.42 -8.62
C PHE A 136 7.93 -1.54 -8.76
N GLY A 137 7.06 -1.72 -7.77
CA GLY A 137 5.99 -2.70 -7.80
C GLY A 137 5.06 -2.50 -9.00
N ALA A 138 4.69 -1.25 -9.32
CA ALA A 138 3.86 -0.94 -10.48
C ALA A 138 4.55 -1.28 -11.81
N PHE A 139 5.84 -0.96 -11.98
CA PHE A 139 6.60 -1.35 -13.17
C PHE A 139 6.75 -2.88 -13.26
N LEU A 140 7.07 -3.54 -12.14
CA LEU A 140 7.24 -4.98 -12.11
C LEU A 140 5.93 -5.71 -12.43
N GLU A 141 4.80 -5.21 -11.95
CA GLU A 141 3.47 -5.74 -12.28
C GLU A 141 3.18 -5.63 -13.79
N ARG A 142 3.59 -4.52 -14.42
CA ARG A 142 3.43 -4.29 -15.87
C ARG A 142 4.26 -5.24 -16.75
N THR A 143 5.35 -5.82 -16.23
CA THR A 143 6.13 -6.86 -16.94
C THR A 143 5.34 -8.17 -17.14
N GLY A 144 4.20 -8.34 -16.44
CA GLY A 144 3.43 -9.58 -16.44
C GLY A 144 3.91 -10.60 -15.41
N ILE A 145 4.74 -10.20 -14.45
CA ILE A 145 5.22 -11.09 -13.37
C ILE A 145 4.07 -11.75 -12.58
N SER A 146 2.95 -11.05 -12.39
CA SER A 146 1.79 -11.59 -11.66
C SER A 146 1.20 -12.80 -12.38
N ASN A 147 1.14 -12.76 -13.71
CA ASN A 147 0.72 -13.91 -14.52
C ASN A 147 1.73 -15.06 -14.46
N PHE A 148 3.02 -14.74 -14.39
CA PHE A 148 4.07 -15.73 -14.16
C PHE A 148 3.87 -16.43 -12.80
N PHE A 149 3.64 -15.68 -11.72
CA PHE A 149 3.41 -16.25 -10.39
C PHE A 149 2.14 -17.08 -10.29
N ILE A 150 1.04 -16.63 -10.90
CA ILE A 150 -0.20 -17.42 -10.98
C ILE A 150 0.05 -18.72 -11.75
N SER A 151 0.78 -18.65 -12.87
CA SER A 151 1.13 -19.85 -13.66
C SER A 151 2.04 -20.80 -12.89
N LEU A 152 3.00 -20.26 -12.13
CA LEU A 152 3.89 -21.01 -11.26
C LEU A 152 3.10 -21.74 -10.17
N ALA A 153 2.22 -21.02 -9.47
CA ALA A 153 1.35 -21.58 -8.46
C ALA A 153 0.48 -22.71 -9.03
N ASN A 154 -0.07 -22.54 -10.24
CA ASN A 154 -0.81 -23.60 -10.94
C ASN A 154 0.07 -24.83 -11.25
N CYS A 155 1.30 -24.66 -11.71
CA CYS A 155 2.23 -25.77 -11.94
C CYS A 155 2.52 -26.58 -10.68
N VAL A 156 2.73 -25.86 -9.55
CA VAL A 156 3.10 -26.46 -8.27
C VAL A 156 1.90 -27.11 -7.59
N ALA A 157 0.76 -26.42 -7.50
CA ALA A 157 -0.33 -26.82 -6.62
C ALA A 157 -1.63 -27.23 -7.34
N GLY A 158 -1.83 -26.81 -8.60
CA GLY A 158 -3.12 -26.93 -9.29
C GLY A 158 -3.63 -28.36 -9.46
N ARG A 159 -2.72 -29.34 -9.57
CA ARG A 159 -3.06 -30.77 -9.74
C ARG A 159 -3.60 -31.45 -8.47
N PHE A 160 -3.32 -30.89 -7.29
CA PHE A 160 -3.63 -31.56 -6.04
C PHE A 160 -5.09 -31.32 -5.63
N ALA A 161 -5.62 -32.16 -4.73
CA ALA A 161 -6.93 -31.93 -4.11
C ALA A 161 -6.97 -30.52 -3.49
N GLY A 162 -8.00 -29.74 -3.86
CA GLY A 162 -8.11 -28.33 -3.51
C GLY A 162 -7.12 -27.41 -4.24
N GLY A 163 -6.64 -27.85 -5.40
CA GLY A 163 -5.60 -27.18 -6.20
C GLY A 163 -5.86 -25.69 -6.41
N PRO A 164 -7.05 -25.27 -6.90
CA PRO A 164 -7.38 -23.85 -7.07
C PRO A 164 -7.23 -23.00 -5.81
N ALA A 165 -7.62 -23.53 -4.64
CA ALA A 165 -7.50 -22.79 -3.38
C ALA A 165 -6.04 -22.68 -2.93
N LYS A 166 -5.24 -23.74 -3.11
CA LYS A 166 -3.79 -23.68 -2.86
C LYS A 166 -3.07 -22.74 -3.83
N VAL A 167 -3.50 -22.72 -5.09
CA VAL A 167 -3.03 -21.77 -6.10
C VAL A 167 -3.33 -20.35 -5.67
N ALA A 168 -4.54 -20.08 -5.14
CA ALA A 168 -4.89 -18.78 -4.58
C ALA A 168 -3.89 -18.36 -3.49
N VAL A 169 -3.66 -19.22 -2.49
CA VAL A 169 -2.73 -18.93 -1.39
C VAL A 169 -1.30 -18.64 -1.89
N ILE A 170 -0.74 -19.51 -2.75
CA ILE A 170 0.63 -19.35 -3.25
C ILE A 170 0.76 -18.13 -4.17
N SER A 171 -0.20 -17.92 -5.08
CA SER A 171 -0.14 -16.80 -6.01
C SER A 171 -0.34 -15.46 -5.29
N SER A 172 -1.25 -15.36 -4.31
CA SER A 172 -1.40 -14.15 -3.48
C SER A 172 -0.16 -13.90 -2.63
N ALA A 173 0.52 -14.94 -2.13
CA ALA A 173 1.80 -14.78 -1.43
C ALA A 173 2.87 -14.16 -2.34
N LEU A 174 3.06 -14.72 -3.54
CA LEU A 174 4.07 -14.27 -4.50
C LEU A 174 3.74 -12.91 -5.13
N CYS A 175 2.47 -12.63 -5.42
CA CYS A 175 2.05 -11.32 -5.91
C CYS A 175 2.09 -10.26 -4.79
N GLY A 176 1.71 -10.64 -3.57
CA GLY A 176 1.71 -9.75 -2.40
C GLY A 176 3.10 -9.33 -1.97
N MET A 177 4.06 -10.26 -2.11
CA MET A 177 5.49 -10.00 -1.98
C MET A 177 5.98 -8.83 -2.84
N VAL A 178 5.38 -8.61 -4.02
CA VAL A 178 5.73 -7.55 -4.97
C VAL A 178 4.91 -6.28 -4.75
N SER A 179 3.59 -6.43 -4.66
CA SER A 179 2.69 -5.29 -4.65
C SER A 179 2.60 -4.63 -3.27
N GLY A 180 2.82 -5.39 -2.20
CA GLY A 180 2.55 -4.93 -0.85
C GLY A 180 1.10 -4.49 -0.65
N SER A 181 0.16 -4.95 -1.50
CA SER A 181 -1.19 -4.41 -1.63
C SER A 181 -2.22 -5.52 -1.58
N SER A 182 -3.04 -5.51 -0.52
CA SER A 182 -4.13 -6.48 -0.36
C SER A 182 -5.23 -6.28 -1.39
N VAL A 183 -5.57 -5.02 -1.69
CA VAL A 183 -6.56 -4.67 -2.71
C VAL A 183 -6.05 -5.02 -4.10
N GLY A 184 -4.78 -4.70 -4.40
CA GLY A 184 -4.15 -5.05 -5.68
C GLY A 184 -4.10 -6.54 -5.93
N ASN A 185 -3.71 -7.33 -4.91
CA ASN A 185 -3.77 -8.78 -4.98
C ASN A 185 -5.19 -9.29 -5.25
N THR A 186 -6.18 -8.84 -4.47
CA THR A 186 -7.57 -9.30 -4.64
C THR A 186 -8.11 -9.03 -6.05
N VAL A 187 -7.74 -7.89 -6.65
CA VAL A 187 -8.15 -7.53 -8.01
C VAL A 187 -7.42 -8.37 -9.07
N THR A 188 -6.17 -8.76 -8.83
CA THR A 188 -5.34 -9.50 -9.79
C THR A 188 -5.49 -11.00 -9.64
N THR A 189 -5.11 -11.58 -8.49
CA THR A 189 -5.21 -13.01 -8.22
C THR A 189 -6.67 -13.43 -8.09
N GLY A 190 -7.47 -12.66 -7.32
CA GLY A 190 -8.87 -12.98 -7.05
C GLY A 190 -9.76 -13.05 -8.29
N ALA A 191 -9.50 -12.24 -9.31
CA ALA A 191 -10.22 -12.29 -10.57
C ALA A 191 -10.09 -13.64 -11.28
N VAL A 192 -9.00 -14.38 -11.03
CA VAL A 192 -8.72 -15.69 -11.63
C VAL A 192 -9.04 -16.82 -10.66
N THR A 193 -8.64 -16.68 -9.39
CA THR A 193 -8.69 -17.76 -8.39
C THR A 193 -10.11 -17.99 -7.86
N ILE A 194 -10.92 -16.94 -7.68
CA ILE A 194 -12.30 -17.08 -7.18
C ILE A 194 -13.18 -17.87 -8.15
N PRO A 195 -13.24 -17.54 -9.46
CA PRO A 195 -14.00 -18.36 -10.41
C PRO A 195 -13.47 -19.80 -10.50
N MET A 196 -12.15 -19.98 -10.41
CA MET A 196 -11.52 -21.30 -10.46
C MET A 196 -11.92 -22.17 -9.25
N MET A 197 -11.88 -21.61 -8.04
CA MET A 197 -12.35 -22.29 -6.82
C MET A 197 -13.83 -22.67 -6.93
N LYS A 198 -14.67 -21.76 -7.41
CA LYS A 198 -16.11 -22.03 -7.61
C LYS A 198 -16.36 -23.16 -8.61
N LYS A 199 -15.65 -23.19 -9.73
CA LYS A 199 -15.78 -24.26 -10.74
C LYS A 199 -15.42 -25.64 -10.20
N THR A 200 -14.46 -25.71 -9.28
CA THR A 200 -14.04 -26.97 -8.64
C THR A 200 -14.99 -27.43 -7.53
N GLY A 201 -15.93 -26.58 -7.10
CA GLY A 201 -16.98 -26.95 -6.14
C GLY A 201 -16.89 -26.24 -4.78
N TYR A 202 -15.99 -25.27 -4.60
CA TYR A 202 -16.01 -24.44 -3.39
C TYR A 202 -17.22 -23.51 -3.38
N ARG A 203 -17.80 -23.33 -2.18
CA ARG A 203 -18.85 -22.34 -1.97
C ARG A 203 -18.31 -20.92 -2.28
N PRO A 204 -19.11 -20.05 -2.92
CA PRO A 204 -18.69 -18.69 -3.27
C PRO A 204 -18.13 -17.89 -2.09
N GLU A 205 -18.72 -18.04 -0.91
CA GLU A 205 -18.33 -17.35 0.31
C GLU A 205 -16.96 -17.81 0.80
N PHE A 206 -16.69 -19.12 0.74
CA PHE A 206 -15.39 -19.68 1.10
C PHE A 206 -14.31 -19.24 0.12
N ALA A 207 -14.60 -19.27 -1.19
CA ALA A 207 -13.66 -18.81 -2.21
C ALA A 207 -13.29 -17.33 -2.01
N GLY A 208 -14.27 -16.47 -1.71
CA GLY A 208 -14.03 -15.07 -1.37
C GLY A 208 -13.23 -14.88 -0.09
N ALA A 209 -13.52 -15.68 0.95
CA ALA A 209 -12.81 -15.61 2.22
C ALA A 209 -11.34 -16.05 2.10
N VAL A 210 -11.06 -17.12 1.35
CA VAL A 210 -9.69 -17.59 1.09
C VAL A 210 -8.88 -16.52 0.37
N GLU A 211 -9.44 -15.93 -0.68
CA GLU A 211 -8.74 -14.89 -1.43
C GLU A 211 -8.51 -13.64 -0.59
N ALA A 212 -9.50 -13.20 0.19
CA ALA A 212 -9.37 -12.06 1.08
C ALA A 212 -8.30 -12.28 2.16
N ALA A 213 -8.27 -13.48 2.77
CA ALA A 213 -7.27 -13.85 3.77
C ALA A 213 -5.86 -13.91 3.13
N ALA A 214 -5.70 -14.66 2.04
CA ALA A 214 -4.41 -14.81 1.38
C ALA A 214 -3.86 -13.47 0.85
N SER A 215 -4.73 -12.61 0.29
CA SER A 215 -4.35 -11.29 -0.19
C SER A 215 -3.93 -10.34 0.93
N THR A 216 -4.55 -10.44 2.12
CA THR A 216 -4.15 -9.64 3.28
C THR A 216 -2.74 -9.98 3.76
N GLY A 217 -2.36 -11.27 3.67
CA GLY A 217 -1.00 -11.73 3.99
C GLY A 217 0.11 -11.08 3.16
N GLY A 218 -0.21 -10.52 1.99
CA GLY A 218 0.76 -9.77 1.17
C GLY A 218 1.37 -8.57 1.92
N GLN A 219 0.68 -8.01 2.90
CA GLN A 219 1.21 -6.92 3.74
C GLN A 219 2.42 -7.33 4.59
N ILE A 220 2.57 -8.63 4.88
CA ILE A 220 3.66 -9.14 5.74
C ILE A 220 4.66 -10.01 4.96
N MET A 221 4.39 -10.34 3.70
CA MET A 221 5.26 -11.20 2.91
C MET A 221 6.49 -10.42 2.39
N PRO A 222 7.72 -10.77 2.80
CA PRO A 222 8.93 -10.11 2.31
C PRO A 222 9.21 -10.42 0.84
N PRO A 223 9.91 -9.56 0.06
CA PRO A 223 10.81 -8.52 0.55
C PRO A 223 10.27 -7.09 0.44
N ILE A 224 9.09 -6.84 -0.17
CA ILE A 224 8.55 -5.48 -0.31
C ILE A 224 7.53 -5.18 0.78
N MET A 225 6.69 -6.17 1.11
CA MET A 225 5.71 -6.07 2.19
C MET A 225 4.78 -4.85 2.02
N GLY A 226 3.91 -4.61 3.00
CA GLY A 226 3.08 -3.42 3.07
C GLY A 226 3.85 -2.16 3.46
N ALA A 227 3.28 -0.99 3.17
CA ALA A 227 3.83 0.32 3.53
C ALA A 227 4.18 0.46 5.03
N ALA A 228 3.46 -0.27 5.89
CA ALA A 228 3.68 -0.30 7.34
C ALA A 228 5.07 -0.82 7.72
N ALA A 229 5.69 -1.70 6.94
CA ALA A 229 7.03 -2.22 7.21
C ALA A 229 8.10 -1.12 7.11
N PHE A 230 7.95 -0.19 6.16
CA PHE A 230 8.84 0.96 6.04
C PHE A 230 8.68 1.95 7.19
N LEU A 231 7.44 2.18 7.65
CA LEU A 231 7.18 3.00 8.83
C LEU A 231 7.79 2.38 10.08
N MET A 232 7.68 1.06 10.22
CA MET A 232 8.27 0.32 11.33
C MET A 232 9.81 0.43 11.35
N ALA A 233 10.47 0.36 10.19
CA ALA A 233 11.92 0.54 10.09
C ALA A 233 12.36 1.91 10.64
N ASP A 234 11.63 2.96 10.27
CA ASP A 234 11.94 4.32 10.69
C ASP A 234 11.61 4.56 12.17
N PHE A 235 10.47 4.07 12.65
CA PHE A 235 10.07 4.23 14.05
C PHE A 235 10.99 3.49 15.03
N ILE A 236 11.42 2.27 14.68
CA ILE A 236 12.30 1.46 15.54
C ILE A 236 13.78 1.84 15.33
N GLY A 237 14.11 2.47 14.19
CA GLY A 237 15.48 2.87 13.86
C GLY A 237 16.38 1.71 13.46
N VAL A 238 15.81 0.63 12.91
CA VAL A 238 16.55 -0.55 12.44
C VAL A 238 16.58 -0.63 10.91
N PRO A 239 17.60 -1.26 10.31
CA PRO A 239 17.62 -1.52 8.88
C PRO A 239 16.39 -2.32 8.44
N TYR A 240 15.85 -2.00 7.27
CA TYR A 240 14.69 -2.72 6.71
C TYR A 240 14.96 -4.21 6.47
N SER A 241 16.22 -4.59 6.20
CA SER A 241 16.67 -5.99 6.14
C SER A 241 16.35 -6.78 7.41
N ASP A 242 16.44 -6.15 8.58
CA ASP A 242 16.16 -6.80 9.86
C ASP A 242 14.66 -7.08 10.00
N ILE A 243 13.83 -6.16 9.50
CA ILE A 243 12.37 -6.32 9.47
C ILE A 243 11.99 -7.45 8.52
N ILE A 244 12.53 -7.45 7.30
CA ILE A 244 12.32 -8.54 6.32
C ILE A 244 12.69 -9.88 6.95
N GLY A 245 13.90 -10.00 7.51
CA GLY A 245 14.39 -11.25 8.09
C GLY A 245 13.47 -11.78 9.19
N ARG A 246 12.98 -10.88 10.07
CA ARG A 246 12.04 -11.25 11.14
C ARG A 246 10.63 -11.56 10.63
N ALA A 247 10.21 -10.97 9.52
CA ALA A 247 8.88 -11.18 8.93
C ALA A 247 8.73 -12.51 8.17
N ILE A 248 9.83 -13.18 7.82
CA ILE A 248 9.80 -14.49 7.16
C ILE A 248 9.01 -15.51 7.97
N LEU A 249 9.29 -15.64 9.28
CA LEU A 249 8.61 -16.62 10.13
C LEU A 249 7.10 -16.33 10.26
N PRO A 250 6.64 -15.12 10.61
CA PRO A 250 5.22 -14.76 10.58
C PRO A 250 4.55 -15.01 9.23
N ALA A 251 5.21 -14.69 8.11
CA ALA A 251 4.66 -14.91 6.79
C ALA A 251 4.47 -16.40 6.48
N ILE A 252 5.47 -17.23 6.79
CA ILE A 252 5.37 -18.69 6.62
C ILE A 252 4.24 -19.26 7.48
N LEU A 253 4.12 -18.84 8.73
CA LEU A 253 3.04 -19.30 9.62
C LEU A 253 1.66 -18.86 9.11
N TYR A 254 1.54 -17.62 8.64
CA TYR A 254 0.29 -17.07 8.12
C TYR A 254 -0.18 -17.83 6.86
N PHE A 255 0.68 -17.89 5.83
CA PHE A 255 0.34 -18.57 4.58
C PHE A 255 0.28 -20.09 4.75
N GLY A 256 1.10 -20.67 5.62
CA GLY A 256 1.04 -22.08 5.99
C GLY A 256 -0.28 -22.43 6.67
N GLY A 257 -0.75 -21.60 7.62
CA GLY A 257 -2.05 -21.75 8.26
C GLY A 257 -3.19 -21.75 7.25
N ILE A 258 -3.24 -20.75 6.36
CA ILE A 258 -4.27 -20.70 5.31
C ILE A 258 -4.16 -21.90 4.36
N PHE A 259 -2.94 -22.29 3.96
CA PHE A 259 -2.70 -23.43 3.09
C PHE A 259 -3.23 -24.74 3.69
N ILE A 260 -3.01 -24.96 4.98
CA ILE A 260 -3.53 -26.12 5.72
C ILE A 260 -5.05 -26.05 5.78
N SER A 261 -5.63 -24.90 6.13
CA SER A 261 -7.09 -24.73 6.19
C SER A 261 -7.77 -25.05 4.85
N VAL A 262 -7.26 -24.53 3.74
CA VAL A 262 -7.83 -24.82 2.41
C VAL A 262 -7.63 -26.27 2.00
N HIS A 263 -6.53 -26.90 2.42
CA HIS A 263 -6.28 -28.31 2.16
C HIS A 263 -7.25 -29.23 2.90
N LEU A 264 -7.48 -28.97 4.18
CA LEU A 264 -8.41 -29.74 5.00
C LEU A 264 -9.85 -29.58 4.51
N GLU A 265 -10.26 -28.36 4.15
CA GLU A 265 -11.59 -28.11 3.58
C GLU A 265 -11.76 -28.84 2.24
N ALA A 266 -10.73 -28.84 1.38
CA ALA A 266 -10.76 -29.57 0.11
C ALA A 266 -10.98 -31.08 0.32
N LYS A 267 -10.29 -31.65 1.31
CA LYS A 267 -10.37 -33.06 1.66
C LYS A 267 -11.73 -33.41 2.25
N LYS A 268 -12.27 -32.55 3.11
CA LYS A 268 -13.61 -32.69 3.68
C LYS A 268 -14.70 -32.69 2.60
N LEU A 269 -14.53 -31.86 1.57
CA LEU A 269 -15.46 -31.74 0.44
C LEU A 269 -15.19 -32.75 -0.69
N GLY A 270 -14.14 -33.58 -0.60
CA GLY A 270 -13.79 -34.56 -1.62
C GLY A 270 -13.36 -33.95 -2.97
N LEU A 271 -12.87 -32.71 -2.99
CA LEU A 271 -12.58 -31.98 -4.23
C LEU A 271 -11.30 -32.49 -4.90
N SER A 272 -11.38 -32.70 -6.21
CA SER A 272 -10.25 -33.04 -7.07
C SER A 272 -9.46 -31.79 -7.50
N GLY A 273 -8.24 -32.02 -7.99
CA GLY A 273 -7.43 -30.98 -8.63
C GLY A 273 -7.79 -30.79 -10.11
N ILE A 274 -7.16 -29.81 -10.74
CA ILE A 274 -7.32 -29.53 -12.17
C ILE A 274 -6.59 -30.62 -12.99
N PRO A 275 -7.18 -31.12 -14.10
CA PRO A 275 -6.51 -32.03 -15.01
C PRO A 275 -5.15 -31.50 -15.48
N LYS A 276 -4.16 -32.39 -15.61
CA LYS A 276 -2.77 -32.01 -15.91
C LYS A 276 -2.63 -31.35 -17.28
N GLU A 277 -3.56 -31.64 -18.18
CA GLU A 277 -3.63 -31.15 -19.56
C GLU A 277 -4.02 -29.66 -19.61
N GLU A 278 -4.82 -29.21 -18.64
CA GLU A 278 -5.24 -27.80 -18.51
C GLU A 278 -4.22 -26.95 -17.77
N LEU A 279 -3.25 -27.58 -17.09
CA LEU A 279 -2.22 -26.88 -16.33
C LEU A 279 -1.12 -26.30 -17.24
N PRO A 280 -0.57 -25.13 -16.91
CA PRO A 280 0.58 -24.57 -17.62
C PRO A 280 1.78 -25.51 -17.54
N LYS A 281 2.52 -25.63 -18.66
CA LYS A 281 3.72 -26.47 -18.74
C LYS A 281 4.90 -25.73 -18.11
N PHE A 282 5.52 -26.32 -17.08
CA PHE A 282 6.69 -25.76 -16.40
C PHE A 282 7.85 -25.43 -17.35
N SER A 283 8.07 -26.25 -18.38
CA SER A 283 9.11 -26.01 -19.40
C SER A 283 8.91 -24.75 -20.22
N LYS A 284 7.66 -24.31 -20.42
CA LYS A 284 7.35 -23.02 -21.06
C LYS A 284 7.48 -21.87 -20.05
N LEU A 285 7.18 -22.13 -18.79
CA LEU A 285 7.23 -21.13 -17.72
C LEU A 285 8.66 -20.72 -17.38
N ILE A 286 9.60 -21.67 -17.29
CA ILE A 286 10.99 -21.37 -16.93
C ILE A 286 11.67 -20.40 -17.92
N ARG A 287 11.23 -20.39 -19.19
CA ARG A 287 11.68 -19.42 -20.19
C ARG A 287 11.32 -17.98 -19.85
N LYS A 288 10.34 -17.76 -18.96
CA LYS A 288 9.91 -16.46 -18.43
C LYS A 288 10.52 -16.14 -17.06
N ALA A 289 11.44 -16.97 -16.55
CA ALA A 289 12.09 -16.72 -15.26
C ALA A 289 12.93 -15.43 -15.25
N TYR A 290 13.31 -14.89 -16.43
CA TYR A 290 13.97 -13.60 -16.53
C TYR A 290 13.12 -12.45 -15.94
N LEU A 291 11.79 -12.59 -15.85
CA LEU A 291 10.91 -11.63 -15.17
C LEU A 291 11.22 -11.50 -13.67
N LEU A 292 11.90 -12.47 -13.07
CA LEU A 292 12.31 -12.44 -11.66
C LEU A 292 13.59 -11.62 -11.43
N ILE A 293 14.35 -11.30 -12.49
CA ILE A 293 15.65 -10.61 -12.36
C ILE A 293 15.55 -9.32 -11.53
N PRO A 294 14.58 -8.41 -11.76
CA PRO A 294 14.51 -7.17 -10.98
C PRO A 294 14.21 -7.41 -9.51
N LEU A 295 13.37 -8.41 -9.20
CA LEU A 295 13.02 -8.78 -7.83
C LEU A 295 14.22 -9.40 -7.10
N VAL A 296 14.91 -10.35 -7.74
CA VAL A 296 16.09 -11.01 -7.17
C VAL A 296 17.21 -9.99 -6.95
N ALA A 297 17.46 -9.11 -7.92
CA ALA A 297 18.44 -8.04 -7.78
C ALA A 297 18.13 -7.14 -6.58
N LEU A 298 16.87 -6.72 -6.42
CA LEU A 298 16.43 -5.92 -5.28
C LEU A 298 16.68 -6.64 -3.95
N VAL A 299 16.29 -7.92 -3.84
CA VAL A 299 16.50 -8.72 -2.62
C VAL A 299 17.98 -8.80 -2.27
N VAL A 300 18.84 -9.10 -3.24
CA VAL A 300 20.28 -9.24 -3.02
C VAL A 300 20.89 -7.91 -2.59
N TRP A 301 20.54 -6.81 -3.25
CA TRP A 301 21.06 -5.48 -2.92
C TRP A 301 20.64 -4.99 -1.53
N VAL A 302 19.37 -5.20 -1.17
CA VAL A 302 18.83 -4.78 0.13
C VAL A 302 19.33 -5.69 1.26
N SER A 303 19.30 -7.01 1.07
CA SER A 303 19.69 -7.97 2.11
C SER A 303 21.20 -8.03 2.32
N GLY A 304 21.99 -7.84 1.26
CA GLY A 304 23.44 -7.75 1.34
C GLY A 304 23.96 -6.37 1.75
N ASN A 305 23.07 -5.40 2.00
CA ASN A 305 23.41 -4.03 2.37
C ASN A 305 24.40 -3.36 1.39
N TYR A 306 24.37 -3.76 0.12
CA TYR A 306 25.31 -3.29 -0.91
C TYR A 306 25.06 -1.84 -1.32
N MET A 307 23.83 -1.34 -1.11
CA MET A 307 23.43 0.03 -1.44
C MET A 307 22.19 0.44 -0.64
N THR A 308 21.89 1.75 -0.65
CA THR A 308 20.66 2.27 -0.03
C THR A 308 19.41 1.71 -0.70
N MET A 309 18.34 1.53 0.08
CA MET A 309 17.05 1.01 -0.41
C MET A 309 16.51 1.79 -1.62
N GLN A 310 16.65 3.12 -1.61
CA GLN A 310 16.26 3.99 -2.72
C GLN A 310 17.03 3.67 -4.00
N LYS A 311 18.34 3.51 -3.89
CA LYS A 311 19.20 3.19 -5.03
C LYS A 311 18.89 1.80 -5.56
N ALA A 312 18.73 0.80 -4.68
CA ALA A 312 18.35 -0.55 -5.05
C ALA A 312 17.02 -0.58 -5.82
N ALA A 313 15.98 0.07 -5.28
CA ALA A 313 14.67 0.13 -5.95
C ALA A 313 14.73 0.90 -7.28
N SER A 314 15.49 1.99 -7.37
CA SER A 314 15.66 2.74 -8.63
C SER A 314 16.34 1.92 -9.74
N LEU A 315 17.39 1.16 -9.41
CA LEU A 315 18.05 0.27 -10.36
C LEU A 315 17.14 -0.92 -10.73
N ALA A 316 16.38 -1.44 -9.77
CA ALA A 316 15.41 -2.49 -10.02
C ALA A 316 14.29 -2.02 -10.96
N ILE A 317 13.86 -0.75 -10.89
CA ILE A 317 12.93 -0.18 -11.88
C ILE A 317 13.52 -0.22 -13.29
N LEU A 318 14.79 0.18 -13.46
CA LEU A 318 15.45 0.12 -14.77
C LEU A 318 15.56 -1.31 -15.29
N LEU A 319 15.87 -2.27 -14.40
CA LEU A 319 15.86 -3.69 -14.75
C LEU A 319 14.46 -4.16 -15.16
N SER A 320 13.40 -3.75 -14.45
CA SER A 320 12.01 -4.06 -14.81
C SER A 320 11.66 -3.55 -16.21
N ILE A 321 12.13 -2.37 -16.58
CA ILE A 321 11.94 -1.82 -17.93
C ILE A 321 12.70 -2.66 -18.96
N GLY A 322 13.94 -3.06 -18.66
CA GLY A 322 14.75 -3.88 -19.57
C GLY A 322 14.21 -5.29 -19.82
N VAL A 323 13.42 -5.84 -18.89
CA VAL A 323 12.78 -7.17 -19.04
C VAL A 323 11.33 -7.11 -19.52
N SER A 324 10.74 -5.91 -19.64
CA SER A 324 9.38 -5.70 -20.16
C SER A 324 9.34 -5.77 -21.68
#